data_AF-A0A1R3G0M9-F1
#
_entry.id   AF-A0A1R3G0M9-F1
#
_cell.length_a   1.000
_cell.length_b   1.000
_cell.length_c   1.000
_cell.angle_alpha   90.00
_cell.angle_beta   90.00
_cell.angle_gamma   90.00
#
_symmetry.space_group_name_H-M   'P 1'
#
loop_
_entity.id
_entity.type
_entity.pdbx_description
1 polymer ?
#
loop_
_entity_poly.entity_id
_entity_poly.type
_entity_poly.pdbx_seq_one_letter_code
_entity_poly.pdbx_strand_id
1 'polypeptide(L)'
;MQWFEIPGFNTVHILNAWENGDDEIVLVGSNVVSMENIFNKTSRIRLEKVTIDMKTKKYSRSLLSGKNLEFGSVNPQYVGKKSRFGYLGINDQAMKMTGVVKIDLEAGYEVGRRLFGPGCYGGEPFFVKNTTKSDDDEDDGYLMCFVHNEQTNESKFLLMDAKSPQLDVMAVIRLPRRVPYGFHGLFLNKD
;
A
#
# COMPACT_ATOMS: atom_id res chain seq x y z
N MET A 1 -0.32 11.49 -26.63
CA MET A 1 -1.01 10.30 -26.07
C MET A 1 -0.49 9.08 -26.80
N GLN A 2 0.07 8.09 -26.08
CA GLN A 2 0.51 6.81 -26.64
C GLN A 2 -0.15 5.68 -25.86
N TRP A 3 -0.54 4.60 -26.55
CA TRP A 3 -1.18 3.43 -25.95
C TRP A 3 -0.22 2.24 -25.97
N PHE A 4 -0.17 1.50 -24.87
CA PHE A 4 0.65 0.31 -24.70
C PHE A 4 -0.24 -0.83 -24.22
N GLU A 5 -0.23 -1.95 -24.95
CA GLU A 5 -0.96 -3.14 -24.56
C GLU A 5 -0.10 -3.98 -23.62
N ILE A 6 -0.60 -4.21 -22.40
CA ILE A 6 0.09 -4.99 -21.37
C ILE A 6 -0.83 -6.14 -20.93
N PRO A 7 -0.93 -7.22 -21.74
CA PRO A 7 -1.81 -8.35 -21.45
C PRO A 7 -1.66 -8.90 -20.03
N GLY A 8 -2.79 -9.06 -19.34
CA GLY A 8 -2.86 -9.64 -17.99
C GLY A 8 -2.42 -8.73 -16.84
N PHE A 9 -2.19 -7.44 -17.10
CA PHE A 9 -2.05 -6.42 -16.06
C PHE A 9 -3.40 -5.70 -15.87
N ASN A 10 -4.27 -6.33 -15.09
CA ASN A 10 -5.59 -5.84 -14.67
C ASN A 10 -5.45 -5.14 -13.30
N THR A 11 -4.75 -4.01 -13.29
CA THR A 11 -4.50 -3.29 -12.04
C THR A 11 -5.79 -2.65 -11.52
N VAL A 12 -6.05 -2.77 -10.22
CA VAL A 12 -7.17 -2.10 -9.55
C VAL A 12 -6.70 -0.78 -8.95
N HIS A 13 -5.57 -0.81 -8.26
CA HIS A 13 -4.93 0.36 -7.68
C HIS A 13 -3.47 0.45 -8.12
N ILE A 14 -3.07 1.65 -8.56
CA ILE A 14 -1.67 2.03 -8.75
C ILE A 14 -1.16 2.57 -7.43
N LEU A 15 -0.07 1.99 -6.93
CA LEU A 15 0.61 2.44 -5.73
C LEU A 15 1.48 3.67 -6.03
N ASN A 16 2.27 3.61 -7.10
CA ASN A 16 3.06 4.72 -7.60
C ASN A 16 3.47 4.48 -9.06
N ALA A 17 3.84 5.54 -9.77
CA ALA A 17 4.45 5.46 -11.09
C ALA A 17 5.48 6.59 -11.25
N TRP A 18 6.53 6.39 -12.05
CA TRP A 18 7.59 7.38 -12.25
C TRP A 18 8.35 7.16 -13.56
N GLU A 19 9.02 8.22 -14.00
CA GLU A 19 9.99 8.17 -15.10
C GLU A 19 11.34 7.61 -14.61
N ASN A 20 11.92 6.68 -15.34
CA ASN A 20 13.25 6.12 -15.08
C ASN A 20 14.22 6.49 -16.21
N GLY A 21 14.77 7.70 -16.13
CA GLY A 21 15.46 8.34 -17.25
C GLY A 21 14.47 8.85 -18.31
N ASP A 22 14.95 9.12 -19.52
CA ASP A 22 14.17 9.84 -20.54
C ASP A 22 13.14 8.98 -21.29
N ASP A 23 13.33 7.66 -21.29
CA ASP A 23 12.61 6.74 -22.20
C ASP A 23 11.88 5.60 -21.50
N GLU A 24 11.81 5.60 -20.16
CA GLU A 24 11.21 4.50 -19.43
C GLU A 24 10.20 5.00 -18.39
N ILE A 25 9.03 4.35 -18.36
CA ILE A 25 8.02 4.56 -17.32
C ILE A 25 7.89 3.30 -16.49
N VAL A 26 7.97 3.45 -15.17
CA VAL A 26 7.74 2.37 -14.21
C VAL A 26 6.41 2.60 -13.49
N LEU A 27 5.63 1.54 -13.34
CA LEU A 27 4.38 1.51 -12.58
C LEU A 27 4.45 0.39 -11.56
N VAL A 28 3.98 0.65 -10.35
CA VAL A 28 3.76 -0.37 -9.32
C VAL A 28 2.30 -0.37 -8.97
N GLY A 29 1.66 -1.53 -9.04
CA GLY A 29 0.23 -1.65 -8.79
C GLY A 29 -0.20 -3.02 -8.33
N SER A 30 -1.33 -3.03 -7.63
CA SER A 30 -2.01 -4.24 -7.24
C SER A 30 -2.80 -4.78 -8.44
N ASN A 31 -2.39 -5.95 -8.90
CA ASN A 31 -2.89 -6.62 -10.09
C ASN A 31 -3.82 -7.77 -9.70
N VAL A 32 -5.03 -7.77 -10.24
CA VAL A 32 -5.97 -8.88 -10.07
C VAL A 32 -5.71 -9.93 -11.15
N VAL A 33 -5.46 -11.16 -10.72
CA VAL A 33 -5.17 -12.28 -11.64
C VAL A 33 -6.37 -12.61 -12.53
N SER A 34 -7.59 -12.51 -12.01
CA SER A 34 -8.83 -12.66 -12.79
C SER A 34 -9.93 -11.79 -12.20
N MET A 35 -10.62 -11.02 -13.05
CA MET A 35 -11.75 -10.18 -12.65
C MET A 35 -12.89 -11.01 -12.01
N GLU A 36 -13.06 -12.27 -12.41
CA GLU A 36 -14.04 -13.18 -11.80
C GLU A 36 -13.76 -13.41 -10.30
N ASN A 37 -12.50 -13.37 -9.87
CA ASN A 37 -12.12 -13.53 -8.46
C ASN A 37 -12.56 -12.33 -7.60
N ILE A 38 -12.78 -11.15 -8.20
CA ILE A 38 -13.34 -10.00 -7.48
C ILE A 38 -14.81 -10.30 -7.14
N PHE A 39 -15.60 -10.71 -8.13
CA PHE A 39 -17.01 -11.03 -7.95
C PHE A 39 -17.24 -12.21 -7.00
N ASN A 40 -16.34 -13.20 -7.03
CA ASN A 40 -16.42 -14.40 -6.19
C ASN A 40 -15.80 -14.22 -4.79
N LYS A 41 -15.31 -13.02 -4.43
CA LYS A 41 -14.63 -12.72 -3.15
C LYS A 41 -13.42 -13.62 -2.86
N THR A 42 -12.82 -14.20 -3.91
CA THR A 42 -11.62 -15.05 -3.86
C THR A 42 -10.40 -14.29 -4.39
N SER A 43 -10.42 -12.97 -4.26
CA SER A 43 -9.57 -12.02 -4.98
C SER A 43 -8.09 -12.35 -4.79
N ARG A 44 -7.50 -13.01 -5.80
CA ARG A 44 -6.07 -13.24 -5.87
C ARG A 44 -5.41 -12.00 -6.46
N ILE A 45 -4.92 -11.15 -5.58
CA ILE A 45 -4.18 -9.93 -5.91
C ILE A 45 -2.69 -10.22 -5.79
N ARG A 46 -1.90 -9.57 -6.65
CA ARG A 46 -0.44 -9.60 -6.61
C ARG A 46 0.09 -8.18 -6.78
N LEU A 47 1.11 -7.81 -6.03
CA LEU A 47 1.81 -6.55 -6.26
C LEU A 47 2.81 -6.76 -7.40
N GLU A 48 2.63 -6.03 -8.49
CA GLU A 48 3.47 -6.14 -9.68
C GLU A 48 4.10 -4.79 -10.03
N LYS A 49 5.32 -4.85 -10.56
CA LYS A 49 6.03 -3.73 -11.16
C LYS A 49 6.08 -3.93 -12.67
N VAL A 50 5.62 -2.93 -13.40
CA VAL A 50 5.60 -2.88 -14.86
C VAL A 50 6.55 -1.79 -15.31
N THR A 51 7.40 -2.12 -16.26
CA THR A 51 8.36 -1.18 -16.85
C THR A 51 8.09 -1.10 -18.34
N ILE A 52 7.94 0.10 -18.88
CA ILE A 52 7.58 0.36 -20.28
C ILE A 52 8.68 1.20 -20.92
N ASP A 53 9.26 0.71 -22.00
CA ASP A 53 10.18 1.46 -22.86
C ASP A 53 9.36 2.27 -23.87
N MET A 54 9.46 3.59 -23.79
CA MET A 54 8.72 4.56 -24.59
C MET A 54 9.18 4.64 -26.04
N LYS A 55 10.43 4.22 -26.34
CA LYS A 55 10.98 4.19 -27.70
C LYS A 55 10.59 2.90 -28.42
N THR A 56 10.83 1.75 -27.79
CA THR A 56 10.62 0.44 -28.40
C THR A 56 9.20 -0.10 -28.22
N LYS A 57 8.42 0.51 -27.32
CA LYS A 57 7.10 0.05 -26.88
C LYS A 57 7.08 -1.33 -26.25
N LYS A 58 8.25 -1.86 -25.90
CA LYS A 58 8.37 -3.10 -25.14
C LYS A 58 8.06 -2.83 -23.68
N TYR A 59 7.56 -3.84 -23.00
CA TYR A 59 7.34 -3.78 -21.56
C TYR A 59 7.95 -5.01 -20.88
N SER A 60 8.22 -4.89 -19.59
CA SER A 60 8.52 -6.02 -18.71
C SER A 60 7.61 -5.96 -17.48
N ARG A 61 7.35 -7.13 -16.88
CA ARG A 61 6.55 -7.28 -15.67
C ARG A 61 7.34 -8.10 -14.66
N SER A 62 7.33 -7.66 -13.41
CA SER A 62 7.98 -8.35 -12.29
C SER A 62 7.04 -8.44 -11.11
N LEU A 63 7.01 -9.59 -10.46
CA LEU A 63 6.24 -9.81 -9.23
C LEU A 63 7.04 -9.25 -8.05
N LEU A 64 6.50 -8.25 -7.35
CA LEU A 64 7.09 -7.76 -6.10
C LEU A 64 6.58 -8.55 -4.90
N SER A 65 5.30 -8.97 -4.91
CA SER A 65 4.75 -9.81 -3.86
C SER A 65 3.58 -10.64 -4.34
N GLY A 66 3.61 -11.93 -4.02
CA GLY A 66 2.49 -12.86 -4.24
C GLY A 66 1.42 -12.83 -3.15
N LYS A 67 1.58 -12.00 -2.10
CA LYS A 67 0.57 -11.80 -1.06
C LYS A 67 -0.60 -10.99 -1.62
N ASN A 68 -1.78 -11.19 -1.04
CA ASN A 68 -2.98 -10.42 -1.34
C ASN A 68 -2.83 -9.02 -0.73
N LEU A 69 -2.11 -8.14 -1.42
CA LEU A 69 -1.82 -6.79 -0.95
C LEU A 69 -2.70 -5.79 -1.70
N GLU A 70 -3.43 -4.97 -0.97
CA GLU A 70 -4.32 -3.99 -1.56
C GLU A 70 -4.51 -2.80 -0.63
N PHE A 71 -4.87 -1.65 -1.22
CA PHE A 71 -4.92 -0.34 -0.56
C PHE A 71 -3.57 0.01 0.05
N GLY A 72 -2.96 1.07 -0.47
CA GLY A 72 -1.63 1.42 -0.02
C GLY A 72 -1.26 2.85 -0.31
N SER A 73 -0.17 3.24 0.33
CA SER A 73 0.41 4.56 0.17
C SER A 73 1.93 4.44 0.07
N VAL A 74 2.50 5.44 -0.58
CA VAL A 74 3.93 5.76 -0.51
C VAL A 74 4.08 7.09 0.25
N ASN A 75 5.31 7.49 0.54
CA ASN A 75 5.55 8.85 1.01
C ASN A 75 5.03 9.86 -0.04
N PRO A 76 4.11 10.80 0.31
CA PRO A 76 3.57 11.78 -0.62
C PRO A 76 4.61 12.62 -1.37
N GLN A 77 5.80 12.85 -0.80
CA GLN A 77 6.89 13.57 -1.45
C GLN A 77 7.48 12.84 -2.68
N TYR A 78 7.22 11.53 -2.77
CA TYR A 78 7.71 10.61 -3.79
C TYR A 78 6.60 10.12 -4.74
N VAL A 79 5.38 10.63 -4.64
CA VAL A 79 4.34 10.37 -5.66
C VAL A 79 4.81 10.92 -7.00
N GLY A 80 4.75 10.10 -8.05
CA GLY A 80 5.27 10.48 -9.38
C GLY A 80 6.80 10.34 -9.52
N LYS A 81 7.52 9.99 -8.45
CA LYS A 81 8.98 9.83 -8.42
C LYS A 81 9.33 8.41 -7.99
N LYS A 82 10.58 8.00 -8.24
CA LYS A 82 11.06 6.70 -7.76
C LYS A 82 10.98 6.65 -6.23
N SER A 83 10.07 5.84 -5.70
CA SER A 83 9.96 5.52 -4.27
C SER A 83 10.56 4.15 -4.00
N ARG A 84 11.32 4.02 -2.91
CA ARG A 84 11.85 2.75 -2.43
C ARG A 84 10.84 2.00 -1.58
N PHE A 85 9.97 2.67 -0.85
CA PHE A 85 9.05 2.02 0.10
C PHE A 85 7.58 2.20 -0.29
N GLY A 86 6.83 1.11 -0.15
CA GLY A 86 5.38 1.09 -0.26
C GLY A 86 4.74 0.39 0.94
N TYR A 87 3.61 0.92 1.39
CA TYR A 87 2.88 0.39 2.54
C TYR A 87 1.50 -0.07 2.09
N LEU A 88 1.16 -1.34 2.29
CA LEU A 88 -0.08 -1.93 1.79
C LEU A 88 -0.79 -2.77 2.84
N GLY A 89 -2.13 -2.82 2.75
CA GLY A 89 -2.95 -3.71 3.57
C GLY A 89 -2.81 -5.18 3.14
N ILE A 90 -2.81 -6.09 4.11
CA ILE A 90 -2.89 -7.54 3.87
C ILE A 90 -4.37 -7.91 3.77
N ASN A 91 -4.88 -8.01 2.55
CA ASN A 91 -6.28 -8.30 2.27
C ASN A 91 -6.59 -9.79 2.53
N ASP A 92 -7.59 -10.04 3.38
CA ASP A 92 -8.09 -11.39 3.67
C ASP A 92 -9.37 -11.66 2.87
N GLN A 93 -10.44 -10.94 3.21
CA GLN A 93 -11.74 -11.06 2.55
C GLN A 93 -12.47 -9.73 2.51
N ALA A 94 -13.04 -9.38 1.34
CA ALA A 94 -14.01 -8.29 1.20
C ALA A 94 -13.60 -6.99 1.94
N MET A 95 -12.41 -6.46 1.63
CA MET A 95 -11.85 -5.22 2.18
C MET A 95 -11.38 -5.30 3.63
N LYS A 96 -11.40 -6.48 4.26
CA LYS A 96 -10.88 -6.68 5.61
C LYS A 96 -9.38 -6.91 5.56
N MET A 97 -8.62 -5.90 5.99
CA MET A 97 -7.15 -6.01 6.06
C MET A 97 -6.75 -6.61 7.41
N THR A 98 -6.05 -7.75 7.41
CA THR A 98 -5.58 -8.41 8.64
C THR A 98 -4.30 -7.78 9.21
N GLY A 99 -3.69 -6.88 8.46
CA GLY A 99 -2.44 -6.23 8.82
C GLY A 99 -1.94 -5.30 7.74
N VAL A 100 -0.72 -4.82 7.93
CA VAL A 100 0.00 -3.92 7.02
C VAL A 100 1.38 -4.50 6.75
N VAL A 101 1.86 -4.34 5.53
CA VAL A 101 3.24 -4.64 5.12
C VAL A 101 3.93 -3.39 4.60
N LYS A 102 5.26 -3.36 4.77
CA LYS A 102 6.17 -2.45 4.12
C LYS A 102 6.99 -3.27 3.11
N ILE A 103 6.92 -2.88 1.84
CA ILE A 103 7.65 -3.50 0.73
C ILE A 103 8.77 -2.56 0.31
N ASP A 104 9.98 -3.09 0.16
CA ASP A 104 11.05 -2.42 -0.60
C ASP A 104 10.80 -2.67 -2.09
N LEU A 105 10.36 -1.65 -2.81
CA LEU A 105 9.95 -1.70 -4.23
C LEU A 105 11.15 -1.84 -5.18
N GLU A 106 12.34 -1.48 -4.72
CA GLU A 106 13.58 -1.66 -5.45
C GLU A 106 14.07 -3.10 -5.31
N ALA A 107 14.17 -3.58 -4.07
CA ALA A 107 14.65 -4.92 -3.77
C ALA A 107 13.61 -6.03 -4.04
N GLY A 108 12.33 -5.68 -4.04
CA GLY A 108 11.22 -6.57 -4.37
C GLY A 108 10.84 -7.55 -3.27
N TYR A 109 10.98 -7.16 -2.00
CA TYR A 109 10.58 -8.00 -0.86
C TYR A 109 10.06 -7.20 0.33
N GLU A 110 9.37 -7.90 1.23
CA GLU A 110 8.85 -7.35 2.48
C GLU A 110 9.97 -7.05 3.46
N VAL A 111 10.02 -5.80 3.93
CA VAL A 111 11.00 -5.31 4.92
C VAL A 111 10.35 -4.91 6.25
N GLY A 112 9.01 -4.91 6.32
CA GLY A 112 8.32 -4.77 7.59
C GLY A 112 6.87 -5.23 7.56
N ARG A 113 6.32 -5.59 8.72
CA ARG A 113 4.95 -6.12 8.83
C ARG A 113 4.35 -6.00 10.22
N ARG A 114 3.06 -5.67 10.27
CA ARG A 114 2.20 -5.76 11.46
C ARG A 114 0.94 -6.55 11.16
N LEU A 115 0.64 -7.55 11.97
CA LEU A 115 -0.69 -8.18 12.01
C LEU A 115 -1.51 -7.54 13.14
N PHE A 116 -2.80 -7.32 12.91
CA PHE A 116 -3.70 -6.73 13.91
C PHE A 116 -4.17 -7.73 14.96
N GLY A 117 -4.02 -9.03 14.67
CA GLY A 117 -4.43 -10.13 15.53
C GLY A 117 -5.81 -10.69 15.18
N PRO A 118 -6.21 -11.80 15.80
CA PRO A 118 -7.46 -12.49 15.46
C PRO A 118 -8.69 -11.60 15.61
N GLY A 119 -9.58 -11.62 14.61
CA GLY A 119 -10.82 -10.83 14.59
C GLY A 119 -10.61 -9.31 14.53
N CYS A 120 -9.37 -8.85 14.32
CA CYS A 120 -9.04 -7.44 14.16
C CYS A 120 -8.72 -7.15 12.70
N TYR A 121 -9.44 -6.20 12.13
CA TYR A 121 -9.31 -5.84 10.72
C TYR A 121 -9.21 -4.33 10.56
N GLY A 122 -8.31 -3.89 9.70
CA GLY A 122 -8.16 -2.49 9.32
C GLY A 122 -8.56 -2.24 7.87
N GLY A 123 -8.11 -1.09 7.36
CA GLY A 123 -8.28 -0.66 5.97
C GLY A 123 -6.96 -0.15 5.39
N GLU A 124 -7.05 0.89 4.56
CA GLU A 124 -5.88 1.54 3.93
C GLU A 124 -4.88 2.07 4.98
N PRO A 125 -3.60 1.62 4.94
CA PRO A 125 -2.54 2.25 5.71
C PRO A 125 -2.11 3.55 5.02
N PHE A 126 -2.11 4.65 5.77
CA PHE A 126 -1.76 5.96 5.24
C PHE A 126 -0.44 6.47 5.84
N PHE A 127 0.56 6.73 4.99
CA PHE A 127 1.84 7.28 5.40
C PHE A 127 1.77 8.79 5.65
N VAL A 128 2.37 9.24 6.75
CA VAL A 128 2.56 10.65 7.07
C VAL A 128 4.02 10.89 7.40
N LYS A 129 4.67 11.80 6.67
CA LYS A 129 6.07 12.19 6.89
C LYS A 129 6.21 12.80 8.29
N ASN A 130 7.28 12.43 8.99
CA ASN A 130 7.67 13.13 10.20
C ASN A 130 8.31 14.48 9.82
N THR A 131 7.68 15.59 10.22
CA THR A 131 8.14 16.96 9.91
C THR A 131 8.99 17.58 11.02
N THR A 132 9.16 16.88 12.15
CA THR A 132 9.89 17.40 13.32
C THR A 132 11.39 17.13 13.28
N LYS A 133 11.81 16.15 12.49
CA LYS A 133 13.21 15.78 12.30
C LYS A 133 13.69 16.26 10.93
N SER A 134 14.97 16.57 10.85
CA SER A 134 15.67 16.90 9.60
C SER A 134 16.13 15.65 8.84
N ASP A 135 15.61 14.47 9.17
CA ASP A 135 15.99 13.22 8.51
C ASP A 135 15.20 13.11 7.20
N ASP A 136 15.92 13.12 6.09
CA ASP A 136 15.36 13.06 4.73
C ASP A 136 15.09 11.62 4.28
N ASP A 137 15.24 10.63 5.17
CA ASP A 137 14.88 9.24 4.88
C ASP A 137 13.41 9.14 4.43
N GLU A 138 13.20 8.41 3.33
CA GLU A 138 11.91 8.27 2.66
C GLU A 138 10.82 7.71 3.60
N ASP A 139 11.21 6.82 4.52
CA ASP A 139 10.35 6.15 5.49
C ASP A 139 10.36 6.76 6.90
N ASP A 140 11.07 7.87 7.14
CA ASP A 140 10.99 8.56 8.44
C ASP A 140 9.64 9.26 8.57
N GLY A 141 8.70 8.53 9.16
CA GLY A 141 7.31 8.93 9.28
C GLY A 141 6.49 7.89 10.02
N TYR A 142 5.18 8.03 9.89
CA TYR A 142 4.21 7.23 10.60
C TYR A 142 3.23 6.58 9.64
N LEU A 143 2.77 5.38 9.97
CA LEU A 143 1.60 4.79 9.35
C LEU A 143 0.40 4.96 10.25
N MET A 144 -0.64 5.56 9.69
CA MET A 144 -1.95 5.71 10.32
C MET A 144 -2.88 4.61 9.80
N CYS A 145 -3.58 3.93 10.69
CA CYS A 145 -4.56 2.92 10.30
C CYS A 145 -5.70 2.82 11.31
N PHE A 146 -6.94 2.80 10.82
CA PHE A 146 -8.08 2.39 11.63
C PHE A 146 -8.13 0.86 11.73
N VAL A 147 -8.34 0.34 12.94
CA VAL A 147 -8.49 -1.09 13.21
C VAL A 147 -9.76 -1.31 14.01
N HIS A 148 -10.61 -2.21 13.54
CA HIS A 148 -11.83 -2.65 14.18
C HIS A 148 -11.65 -4.08 14.71
N ASN A 149 -11.97 -4.30 15.97
CA ASN A 149 -12.04 -5.62 16.57
C ASN A 149 -13.49 -6.10 16.55
N GLU A 150 -13.80 -7.11 15.74
CA GLU A 150 -15.16 -7.61 15.56
C GLU A 150 -15.69 -8.39 16.78
N GLN A 151 -14.81 -8.87 17.66
CA GLN A 151 -15.20 -9.60 18.87
C GLN A 151 -15.71 -8.66 19.98
N THR A 152 -15.09 -7.49 20.09
CA THR A 152 -15.42 -6.47 21.11
C THR A 152 -16.27 -5.33 20.55
N ASN A 153 -16.41 -5.27 19.22
CA ASN A 153 -17.04 -4.19 18.48
C ASN A 153 -16.36 -2.81 18.68
N GLU A 154 -15.12 -2.78 19.15
CA GLU A 154 -14.34 -1.56 19.35
C GLU A 154 -13.56 -1.18 18.10
N SER A 155 -13.30 0.11 17.92
CA SER A 155 -12.37 0.62 16.91
C SER A 155 -11.27 1.45 17.56
N LYS A 156 -10.07 1.33 16.99
CA LYS A 156 -8.86 2.05 17.39
C LYS A 156 -8.26 2.71 16.16
N PHE A 157 -7.60 3.82 16.38
CA PHE A 157 -6.70 4.42 15.41
C PHE A 157 -5.27 4.19 15.87
N LEU A 158 -4.50 3.51 15.04
CA LEU A 158 -3.11 3.16 15.30
C LEU A 158 -2.20 4.15 14.59
N LEU A 159 -1.19 4.61 15.33
CA LEU A 159 -0.03 5.29 14.78
C LEU A 159 1.17 4.35 14.95
N MET A 160 1.79 3.97 13.84
CA MET A 160 2.93 3.05 13.81
C MET A 160 4.17 3.75 13.26
N ASP A 161 5.35 3.39 13.74
CA ASP A 161 6.63 3.81 13.15
C ASP A 161 6.80 3.13 11.79
N ALA A 162 6.86 3.92 10.71
CA ALA A 162 6.99 3.42 9.34
C ALA A 162 8.40 2.87 9.02
N LYS A 163 9.41 3.28 9.79
CA LYS A 163 10.81 2.84 9.64
C LYS A 163 11.03 1.47 10.27
N SER A 164 10.32 1.18 11.37
CA SER A 164 10.42 -0.09 12.10
C SER A 164 10.09 -1.32 11.23
N PRO A 165 10.92 -2.37 11.23
CA PRO A 165 10.59 -3.65 10.57
C PRO A 165 9.37 -4.35 11.19
N GLN A 166 8.99 -4.02 12.42
CA GLN A 166 7.80 -4.55 13.09
C GLN A 166 6.59 -3.61 12.96
N LEU A 167 6.78 -2.44 12.33
CA LEU A 167 5.82 -1.33 12.31
C LEU A 167 5.29 -1.07 13.73
N ASP A 168 6.22 -0.77 14.64
CA ASP A 168 5.94 -0.64 16.07
C ASP A 168 4.86 0.39 16.35
N VAL A 169 3.91 0.03 17.21
CA VAL A 169 2.79 0.90 17.55
C VAL A 169 3.27 1.97 18.53
N MET A 170 3.33 3.20 18.04
CA MET A 170 3.75 4.37 18.80
C MET A 170 2.61 4.97 19.63
N ALA A 171 1.39 4.90 19.09
CA ALA A 171 0.19 5.36 19.80
C ALA A 171 -1.05 4.55 19.40
N VAL A 172 -1.97 4.42 20.37
CA VAL A 172 -3.28 3.80 20.18
C VAL A 172 -4.34 4.76 20.68
N ILE A 173 -5.16 5.27 19.77
CA ILE A 173 -6.30 6.12 20.10
C ILE A 173 -7.54 5.25 20.08
N ARG A 174 -8.21 5.11 21.22
CA ARG A 174 -9.52 4.43 21.27
C ARG A 174 -10.59 5.37 20.74
N LEU A 175 -11.46 4.86 19.88
CA LEU A 175 -12.54 5.64 19.30
C LEU A 175 -13.83 5.43 20.10
N PRO A 176 -14.67 6.46 20.28
CA PRO A 176 -15.88 6.36 21.09
C PRO A 176 -16.97 5.50 20.43
N ARG A 177 -16.80 5.16 19.15
CA ARG A 177 -17.73 4.37 18.33
C ARG A 177 -16.93 3.55 17.31
N ARG A 178 -17.59 2.54 16.76
CA ARG A 178 -17.10 1.76 15.62
C ARG A 178 -16.89 2.67 14.40
N VAL A 179 -15.74 2.52 13.77
CA VAL A 179 -15.47 3.01 12.41
C VAL A 179 -15.73 1.84 11.45
N PRO A 180 -16.72 1.94 10.54
CA PRO A 180 -16.95 0.91 9.53
C PRO A 180 -15.78 0.77 8.57
N TYR A 181 -15.67 -0.39 7.90
CA TYR A 181 -14.69 -0.57 6.82
C TYR A 181 -14.98 0.44 5.70
N GLY A 182 -13.96 1.21 5.35
CA GLY A 182 -14.01 2.25 4.33
C GLY A 182 -13.14 1.93 3.13
N PHE A 183 -12.95 2.95 2.29
CA PHE A 183 -12.06 2.91 1.13
C PHE A 183 -10.84 3.82 1.41
N HIS A 184 -10.71 4.91 0.66
CA HIS A 184 -9.55 5.77 0.70
C HIS A 184 -9.65 6.87 1.76
N GLY A 185 -8.49 7.25 2.29
CA GLY A 185 -8.32 8.38 3.17
C GLY A 185 -7.38 9.44 2.59
N LEU A 186 -7.37 10.60 3.24
CA LEU A 186 -6.40 11.66 2.99
C LEU A 186 -5.98 12.25 4.34
N PHE A 187 -4.71 12.57 4.48
CA PHE A 187 -4.22 13.41 5.57
C PHE A 187 -4.06 14.85 5.07
N LEU A 188 -4.66 15.78 5.79
CA LEU A 188 -4.48 17.21 5.57
C LEU A 188 -3.58 17.74 6.68
N ASN A 189 -2.48 18.37 6.30
CA ASN A 189 -1.72 19.21 7.22
C ASN A 189 -2.55 20.45 7.58
N LYS A 190 -2.14 21.12 8.66
CA LYS A 190 -2.83 22.33 9.15
C LYS A 190 -2.61 23.55 8.24
N ASP A 191 -1.48 23.57 7.53
CA ASP A 191 -1.00 24.69 6.73
C ASP A 191 -1.40 24.58 5.25
#